data_AF-A0A518BU84-F1
#
_entry.id   AF-A0A518BU84-F1
#
_cell.length_a   1.000
_cell.length_b   1.000
_cell.length_c   1.000
_cell.angle_alpha   90.00
_cell.angle_beta   90.00
_cell.angle_gamma   90.00
#
_symmetry.space_group_name_H-M   'P 1'
#
loop_
_entity.id
_entity.type
_entity.pdbx_description
1 polymer ?
#
loop_
_entity_poly.entity_id
_entity_poly.type
_entity_poly.pdbx_seq_one_letter_code
_entity_poly.pdbx_strand_id
1 'polypeptide(L)'
;MRFVINTTLVVLFSIASLAAAEVTTTPDGQLRLTASMGHSHNDYYQRQPLTLALDAEMLSIEADVFVRGDELFVAHDEHEIRSHRTLRRLYLDPLYTRFEQRGGKQTDAPFGGSVRPSGTPIVLMVDFKSEGSTTWPVLEQQLAQYPGMIRHVATHTDGSVSITPGPVIVAVSGKRPIEMMTNAVGRYSGIDGRFPDDLNSNRPAHLMPMVSCSFSTLSRKAGGNRVDNLRPVLNRFARATAEQGRLARVWGTPDNQSTWRLMRDARMQLINTDQPDKMKSFLE
;
A
#
# COMPACT_ATOMS: atom_id res chain seq x y z
N MET A 1 18.94 62.84 -35.44
CA MET A 1 19.29 61.58 -34.74
C MET A 1 18.03 61.05 -34.08
N ARG A 2 17.45 59.96 -34.60
CA ARG A 2 16.32 59.23 -33.99
C ARG A 2 16.90 58.03 -33.24
N PHE A 3 16.65 57.94 -31.93
CA PHE A 3 17.05 56.79 -31.11
C PHE A 3 16.08 55.63 -31.34
N VAL A 4 16.62 54.49 -31.76
CA VAL A 4 15.90 53.20 -31.85
C VAL A 4 16.13 52.47 -30.53
N ILE A 5 15.06 52.21 -29.78
CA ILE A 5 15.11 51.37 -28.58
C ILE A 5 14.86 49.92 -29.04
N ASN A 6 15.92 49.12 -29.11
CA ASN A 6 15.81 47.67 -29.27
C ASN A 6 15.32 47.07 -27.95
N THR A 7 14.09 46.56 -27.93
CA THR A 7 13.55 45.81 -26.79
C THR A 7 13.84 44.34 -27.04
N THR A 8 14.87 43.80 -26.40
CA THR A 8 15.19 42.37 -26.42
C THR A 8 14.22 41.64 -25.49
N LEU A 9 13.27 40.91 -26.08
CA LEU A 9 12.36 40.02 -25.36
C LEU A 9 13.14 38.76 -24.94
N VAL A 10 13.46 38.64 -23.65
CA VAL A 10 14.03 37.42 -23.07
C VAL A 10 12.88 36.48 -22.71
N VAL A 11 12.68 35.43 -23.51
CA VAL A 11 11.76 34.33 -23.19
C VAL A 11 12.52 33.33 -22.32
N LEU A 12 12.26 33.34 -21.01
CA LEU A 12 12.74 32.34 -20.07
C LEU A 12 11.88 31.07 -20.18
N PHE A 13 12.38 30.05 -20.87
CA PHE A 13 11.83 28.70 -20.76
C PHE A 13 12.27 28.10 -19.43
N SER A 14 11.36 28.09 -18.45
CA SER A 14 11.55 27.29 -17.23
C SER A 14 11.30 25.82 -17.58
N ILE A 15 12.37 25.05 -17.75
CA ILE A 15 12.28 23.59 -17.81
C ILE A 15 12.12 23.12 -16.36
N ALA A 16 10.88 23.03 -15.88
CA ALA A 16 10.61 22.26 -14.67
C ALA A 16 10.94 20.80 -14.99
N SER A 17 12.02 20.27 -14.40
CA SER A 17 12.24 18.83 -14.45
C SER A 17 11.13 18.18 -13.64
N LEU A 18 10.16 17.57 -14.29
CA LEU A 18 9.22 16.67 -13.63
C LEU A 18 10.06 15.51 -13.09
N ALA A 19 10.34 15.51 -11.80
CA ALA A 19 10.81 14.30 -11.14
C ALA A 19 9.73 13.23 -11.39
N ALA A 20 10.12 12.10 -11.98
CA ALA A 20 9.18 11.01 -12.22
C ALA A 20 8.61 10.56 -10.88
N ALA A 21 7.28 10.49 -10.77
CA ALA A 21 6.63 10.08 -9.53
C ALA A 21 7.10 8.68 -9.12
N GLU A 22 7.52 8.52 -7.87
CA GLU A 22 8.00 7.23 -7.34
C GLU A 22 6.94 6.14 -7.35
N VAL A 23 5.66 6.55 -7.30
CA VAL A 23 4.49 5.69 -7.32
C VAL A 23 3.51 6.24 -8.34
N THR A 24 3.10 5.39 -9.28
CA THR A 24 2.05 5.70 -10.27
C THR A 24 0.97 4.64 -10.24
N THR A 25 -0.26 5.04 -10.58
CA THR A 25 -1.39 4.13 -10.76
C THR A 25 -1.90 4.19 -12.19
N THR A 26 -2.18 3.02 -12.75
CA THR A 26 -2.83 2.91 -14.05
C THR A 26 -4.36 2.93 -13.90
N PRO A 27 -5.12 3.23 -14.98
CA PRO A 27 -6.58 3.18 -14.95
C PRO A 27 -7.17 1.82 -14.54
N ASP A 28 -6.46 0.72 -14.79
CA ASP A 28 -6.85 -0.64 -14.38
C ASP A 28 -6.39 -1.01 -12.95
N GLY A 29 -5.91 -0.02 -12.18
CA GLY A 29 -5.66 -0.14 -10.75
C GLY A 29 -4.33 -0.81 -10.39
N GLN A 30 -3.37 -0.86 -11.32
CA GLN A 30 -2.02 -1.33 -11.04
C GLN A 30 -1.24 -0.27 -10.25
N LEU A 31 -0.35 -0.72 -9.37
CA LEU A 31 0.61 0.14 -8.66
C LEU A 31 2.01 -0.10 -9.23
N ARG A 32 2.62 0.95 -9.77
CA ARG A 32 3.94 0.89 -10.40
C ARG A 32 4.91 1.78 -9.63
N LEU A 33 6.03 1.19 -9.21
CA LEU A 33 7.07 1.84 -8.42
C LEU A 33 8.36 1.95 -9.23
N THR A 34 9.04 3.08 -9.13
CA THR A 34 10.38 3.28 -9.69
C THR A 34 11.50 3.03 -8.68
N ALA A 35 11.18 3.03 -7.37
CA ALA A 35 12.07 2.73 -6.26
C ALA A 35 11.38 1.83 -5.21
N SER A 36 12.18 1.20 -4.35
CA SER A 36 11.66 0.44 -3.19
C SER A 36 11.11 1.40 -2.15
N MET A 37 9.93 1.08 -1.61
CA MET A 37 9.26 1.87 -0.58
C MET A 37 9.18 1.09 0.74
N GLY A 38 9.00 1.80 1.85
CA GLY A 38 8.84 1.17 3.16
C GLY A 38 7.42 0.64 3.41
N HIS A 39 7.35 -0.45 4.18
CA HIS A 39 6.13 -1.00 4.76
C HIS A 39 6.26 -1.02 6.30
N SER A 40 5.42 -0.23 6.98
CA SER A 40 5.31 -0.19 8.44
C SER A 40 4.60 -1.46 8.92
N HIS A 41 5.39 -2.44 9.34
CA HIS A 41 4.92 -3.71 9.88
C HIS A 41 4.48 -3.51 11.33
N ASN A 42 3.41 -4.21 11.72
CA ASN A 42 2.77 -4.10 13.04
C ASN A 42 2.67 -2.65 13.55
N ASP A 43 2.23 -1.74 12.69
CA ASP A 43 2.28 -0.29 12.93
C ASP A 43 1.52 0.12 14.20
N TYR A 44 0.54 -0.67 14.60
CA TYR A 44 -0.24 -0.45 15.81
C TYR A 44 0.59 -0.58 17.11
N TYR A 45 1.78 -1.19 17.08
CA TYR A 45 2.72 -1.17 18.22
C TYR A 45 3.56 0.11 18.28
N GLN A 46 3.53 0.97 17.25
CA GLN A 46 4.25 2.24 17.28
C GLN A 46 3.70 3.16 18.37
N ARG A 47 4.56 4.05 18.89
CA ARG A 47 4.17 5.07 19.89
C ARG A 47 3.07 6.02 19.38
N GLN A 48 3.02 6.26 18.08
CA GLN A 48 2.00 7.03 17.39
C GLN A 48 1.64 6.27 16.10
N PRO A 49 0.73 5.28 16.17
CA PRO A 49 0.29 4.51 15.01
C PRO A 49 -0.22 5.44 13.92
N LEU A 50 -0.07 5.03 12.66
CA LEU A 50 -0.30 5.79 11.45
C LEU A 50 0.62 7.02 11.28
N THR A 51 0.72 7.90 12.27
CA THR A 51 1.42 9.19 12.16
C THR A 51 2.89 9.02 11.80
N LEU A 52 3.64 8.18 12.53
CA LEU A 52 5.07 7.98 12.24
C LEU A 52 5.30 7.38 10.87
N ALA A 53 4.46 6.43 10.45
CA ALA A 53 4.56 5.84 9.13
C ALA A 53 4.26 6.84 8.01
N LEU A 54 3.25 7.71 8.18
CA LEU A 54 2.97 8.79 7.23
C LEU A 54 4.10 9.81 7.15
N ASP A 55 4.66 10.22 8.29
CA ASP A 55 5.77 11.18 8.36
C ASP A 55 7.09 10.58 7.82
N ALA A 56 7.21 9.26 7.87
CA ALA A 56 8.28 8.46 7.26
C ALA A 56 8.04 8.12 5.79
N GLU A 57 6.98 8.64 5.16
CA GLU A 57 6.62 8.35 3.76
C GLU A 57 6.49 6.85 3.45
N MET A 58 6.05 6.06 4.43
CA MET A 58 5.74 4.65 4.23
C MET A 58 4.64 4.51 3.19
N LEU A 59 4.88 3.72 2.16
CA LEU A 59 3.86 3.44 1.15
C LEU A 59 2.79 2.50 1.68
N SER A 60 3.15 1.61 2.63
CA SER A 60 2.22 0.62 3.17
C SER A 60 2.31 0.51 4.68
N ILE A 61 1.18 0.20 5.31
CA ILE A 61 1.03 0.06 6.76
C ILE A 61 0.21 -1.21 7.05
N GLU A 62 0.57 -1.96 8.07
CA GLU A 62 -0.17 -3.14 8.54
C GLU A 62 -0.97 -2.87 9.82
N ALA A 63 -2.24 -3.30 9.82
CA ALA A 63 -3.09 -3.38 11.00
C ALA A 63 -3.69 -4.79 11.13
N ASP A 64 -3.36 -5.46 12.23
CA ASP A 64 -3.96 -6.73 12.60
C ASP A 64 -5.33 -6.51 13.23
N VAL A 65 -6.36 -7.23 12.80
CA VAL A 65 -7.74 -7.03 13.29
C VAL A 65 -8.46 -8.31 13.71
N PHE A 66 -9.28 -8.15 14.76
CA PHE A 66 -10.29 -9.09 15.20
C PHE A 66 -11.68 -8.46 15.07
N VAL A 67 -12.62 -9.20 14.48
CA VAL A 67 -14.03 -8.80 14.46
C VAL A 67 -14.73 -9.21 15.76
N ARG A 68 -15.51 -8.28 16.34
CA ARG A 68 -16.45 -8.55 17.44
C ARG A 68 -17.71 -7.70 17.23
N GLY A 69 -18.82 -8.33 16.85
CA GLY A 69 -20.02 -7.62 16.40
C GLY A 69 -19.72 -6.81 15.13
N ASP A 70 -20.12 -5.54 15.11
CA ASP A 70 -19.94 -4.63 13.97
C ASP A 70 -18.65 -3.78 14.07
N GLU A 71 -17.68 -4.22 14.88
CA GLU A 71 -16.44 -3.48 15.12
C GLU A 71 -15.19 -4.34 14.83
N LEU A 72 -14.13 -3.65 14.36
CA LEU A 72 -12.82 -4.23 14.09
C LEU A 72 -11.81 -3.70 15.12
N PHE A 73 -11.36 -4.59 16.01
CA PHE A 73 -10.39 -4.28 17.05
C PHE A 73 -8.97 -4.57 16.57
N VAL A 74 -8.06 -3.63 16.82
CA VAL A 74 -6.66 -3.74 16.39
C VAL A 74 -5.81 -4.39 17.48
N ALA A 75 -5.32 -5.59 17.22
CA ALA A 75 -4.50 -6.40 18.12
C ALA A 75 -3.85 -7.57 17.35
N HIS A 76 -2.67 -8.05 17.79
CA HIS A 76 -2.06 -9.24 17.22
C HIS A 76 -2.73 -10.52 17.74
N ASP A 77 -2.93 -10.56 19.07
CA ASP A 77 -3.57 -11.66 19.79
C ASP A 77 -4.87 -11.22 20.50
N GLU A 78 -5.79 -12.16 20.71
CA GLU A 78 -7.11 -11.86 21.32
C GLU A 78 -7.01 -11.21 22.71
N HIS A 79 -6.01 -11.58 23.51
CA HIS A 79 -5.81 -11.06 24.86
C HIS A 79 -5.32 -9.60 24.89
N GLU A 80 -4.81 -9.10 23.77
CA GLU A 80 -4.39 -7.70 23.59
C GLU A 80 -5.54 -6.77 23.19
N ILE A 81 -6.72 -7.32 22.85
CA ILE A 81 -7.88 -6.51 22.45
C ILE A 81 -8.20 -5.49 23.54
N ARG A 82 -8.33 -4.22 23.12
CA ARG A 82 -8.76 -3.11 23.97
C ARG A 82 -9.90 -2.39 23.29
N SER A 83 -10.95 -2.06 24.04
CA SER A 83 -12.18 -1.45 23.51
C SER A 83 -11.95 -0.13 22.76
N HIS A 84 -10.91 0.62 23.12
CA HIS A 84 -10.57 1.91 22.50
C HIS A 84 -9.59 1.80 21.31
N ARG A 85 -9.14 0.59 20.96
CA ARG A 85 -8.19 0.35 19.85
C ARG A 85 -8.92 -0.31 18.70
N THR A 86 -9.67 0.49 17.93
CA THR A 86 -10.41 0.03 16.75
C THR A 86 -9.72 0.49 15.47
N LEU A 87 -10.00 -0.20 14.36
CA LEU A 87 -9.46 0.16 13.03
C LEU A 87 -9.86 1.59 12.66
N ARG A 88 -11.11 1.97 12.93
CA ARG A 88 -11.59 3.35 12.72
C ARG A 88 -10.76 4.36 13.48
N ARG A 89 -10.62 4.17 14.79
CA ARG A 89 -9.98 5.14 15.67
C ARG A 89 -8.47 5.28 15.43
N LEU A 90 -7.78 4.18 15.11
CA LEU A 90 -6.33 4.20 14.91
C LEU A 90 -5.94 4.58 13.47
N TYR A 91 -6.77 4.24 12.47
CA TYR A 91 -6.39 4.37 11.06
C TYR A 91 -7.39 5.17 10.24
N LEU A 92 -8.67 4.79 10.19
CA LEU A 92 -9.59 5.37 9.21
C LEU A 92 -10.01 6.81 9.53
N ASP A 93 -10.38 7.11 10.78
CA ASP A 93 -10.77 8.47 11.18
C ASP A 93 -9.60 9.47 11.06
N PRO A 94 -8.37 9.14 11.50
CA PRO A 94 -7.23 10.03 11.32
C PRO A 94 -6.82 10.19 9.84
N LEU A 95 -6.87 9.12 9.03
CA LEU A 95 -6.67 9.21 7.59
C LEU A 95 -7.68 10.15 6.93
N TYR A 96 -8.96 10.02 7.31
CA TYR A 96 -10.03 10.83 6.74
C TYR A 96 -9.92 12.30 7.13
N THR A 97 -9.57 12.56 8.40
CA THR A 97 -9.25 13.91 8.86
C THR A 97 -8.15 14.54 8.01
N ARG A 98 -7.09 13.78 7.72
CA ARG A 98 -5.97 14.26 6.90
C ARG A 98 -6.37 14.45 5.43
N PHE A 99 -7.19 13.56 4.88
CA PHE A 99 -7.75 13.66 3.53
C PHE A 99 -8.58 14.95 3.36
N GLU A 100 -9.50 15.22 4.27
CA GLU A 100 -10.33 16.45 4.25
C GLU A 100 -9.46 17.71 4.33
N GLN A 101 -8.39 17.70 5.13
CA GLN A 101 -7.45 18.81 5.24
C GLN A 101 -6.59 19.02 3.99
N ARG A 102 -6.37 17.99 3.18
CA ARG A 102 -5.44 17.99 2.04
C ARG A 102 -6.17 17.86 0.69
N GLY A 103 -7.39 18.40 0.63
CA GLY A 103 -8.13 18.54 -0.62
C GLY A 103 -8.96 17.31 -1.00
N GLY A 104 -9.78 16.80 -0.07
CA GLY A 104 -10.72 15.70 -0.32
C GLY A 104 -11.91 15.99 -1.26
N LYS A 105 -11.86 17.09 -2.03
CA LYS A 105 -12.93 17.52 -2.96
C LYS A 105 -12.34 18.08 -4.25
N GLN A 106 -12.87 17.59 -5.39
CA GLN A 106 -12.70 18.06 -6.77
C GLN A 106 -11.39 18.81 -7.04
N THR A 107 -10.30 18.05 -7.04
CA THR A 107 -9.02 18.48 -7.63
C THR A 107 -8.73 17.60 -8.84
N ASP A 108 -7.99 18.09 -9.82
CA ASP A 108 -7.47 17.28 -10.94
C ASP A 108 -6.44 16.22 -10.49
N ALA A 109 -6.20 16.06 -9.18
CA ALA A 109 -5.30 15.05 -8.64
C ALA A 109 -5.84 13.63 -8.93
N PRO A 110 -4.97 12.67 -9.31
CA PRO A 110 -5.38 11.33 -9.71
C PRO A 110 -6.10 10.53 -8.62
N PHE A 111 -6.07 11.00 -7.37
CA PHE A 111 -6.67 10.34 -6.21
C PHE A 111 -7.77 11.18 -5.54
N GLY A 112 -8.15 12.35 -6.08
CA GLY A 112 -9.20 13.19 -5.48
C GLY A 112 -8.87 13.78 -4.10
N GLY A 113 -7.60 13.72 -3.68
CA GLY A 113 -7.05 14.23 -2.42
C GLY A 113 -5.76 13.48 -2.05
N SER A 114 -5.21 13.73 -0.85
CA SER A 114 -4.00 13.05 -0.39
C SER A 114 -3.96 12.80 1.12
N VAL A 115 -3.38 11.67 1.51
CA VAL A 115 -3.09 11.33 2.91
C VAL A 115 -1.58 11.26 3.20
N ARG A 116 -0.73 11.10 2.19
CA ARG A 116 0.73 11.13 2.35
C ARG A 116 1.29 12.51 1.96
N PRO A 117 2.35 13.00 2.62
CA PRO A 117 2.96 14.27 2.21
C PRO A 117 3.36 14.32 0.73
N SER A 118 3.86 13.22 0.17
CA SER A 118 4.19 13.07 -1.26
C SER A 118 3.03 13.20 -2.25
N GLY A 119 1.76 13.17 -1.82
CA GLY A 119 0.61 13.14 -2.75
C GLY A 119 0.27 11.76 -3.32
N THR A 120 1.14 10.77 -3.13
CA THR A 120 0.95 9.39 -3.59
C THR A 120 0.02 8.60 -2.65
N PRO A 121 -0.62 7.51 -3.13
CA PRO A 121 -1.53 6.76 -2.28
C PRO A 121 -0.77 6.01 -1.18
N ILE A 122 -1.51 5.57 -0.17
CA ILE A 122 -1.07 4.61 0.83
C ILE A 122 -1.78 3.27 0.65
N VAL A 123 -1.10 2.17 0.97
CA VAL A 123 -1.68 0.83 1.08
C VAL A 123 -1.89 0.48 2.55
N LEU A 124 -3.14 0.51 3.01
CA LEU A 124 -3.52 -0.01 4.32
C LEU A 124 -3.76 -1.52 4.19
N MET A 125 -2.81 -2.31 4.70
CA MET A 125 -2.93 -3.76 4.79
C MET A 125 -3.67 -4.12 6.08
N VAL A 126 -4.82 -4.77 5.95
CA VAL A 126 -5.64 -5.21 7.09
C VAL A 126 -5.54 -6.72 7.21
N ASP A 127 -4.83 -7.22 8.21
CA ASP A 127 -4.60 -8.65 8.42
C ASP A 127 -5.68 -9.24 9.34
N PHE A 128 -6.50 -10.12 8.78
CA PHE A 128 -7.59 -10.73 9.53
C PHE A 128 -7.08 -11.86 10.42
N LYS A 129 -7.11 -11.65 11.74
CA LYS A 129 -6.84 -12.66 12.76
C LYS A 129 -8.07 -13.52 13.08
N SER A 130 -9.27 -13.00 12.83
CA SER A 130 -10.56 -13.70 12.91
C SER A 130 -11.06 -14.23 11.56
N GLU A 131 -12.14 -15.01 11.57
CA GLU A 131 -12.73 -15.61 10.37
C GLU A 131 -13.04 -14.56 9.29
N GLY A 132 -12.55 -14.78 8.08
CA GLY A 132 -12.59 -13.81 6.99
C GLY A 132 -13.99 -13.50 6.52
N SER A 133 -14.83 -14.54 6.40
CA SER A 133 -16.21 -14.42 5.93
C SER A 133 -17.09 -13.54 6.82
N THR A 134 -16.79 -13.46 8.12
CA THR A 134 -17.47 -12.56 9.07
C THR A 134 -16.77 -11.21 9.22
N THR A 135 -15.45 -11.16 9.01
CA THR A 135 -14.65 -9.94 9.18
C THR A 135 -14.77 -8.99 7.97
N TRP A 136 -14.78 -9.54 6.75
CA TRP A 136 -14.78 -8.76 5.52
C TRP A 136 -16.03 -7.87 5.33
N PRO A 137 -17.27 -8.33 5.59
CA PRO A 137 -18.44 -7.46 5.49
C PRO A 137 -18.38 -6.25 6.41
N VAL A 138 -17.87 -6.43 7.64
CA VAL A 138 -17.68 -5.34 8.61
C VAL A 138 -16.63 -4.35 8.12
N LEU A 139 -15.52 -4.84 7.56
CA LEU A 139 -14.50 -3.99 6.94
C LEU A 139 -15.10 -3.13 5.82
N GLU A 140 -15.79 -3.75 4.86
CA GLU A 140 -16.39 -3.05 3.72
C GLU A 140 -17.41 -2.01 4.16
N GLN A 141 -18.25 -2.33 5.16
CA GLN A 141 -19.21 -1.39 5.73
C GLN A 141 -18.51 -0.17 6.37
N GLN A 142 -17.41 -0.38 7.10
CA GLN A 142 -16.63 0.70 7.69
C GLN A 142 -15.95 1.56 6.62
N LEU A 143 -15.31 0.95 5.62
CA LEU A 143 -14.63 1.67 4.53
C LEU A 143 -15.60 2.54 3.72
N ALA A 144 -16.84 2.08 3.52
CA ALA A 144 -17.88 2.84 2.83
C ALA A 144 -18.26 4.15 3.54
N GLN A 145 -17.96 4.30 4.83
CA GLN A 145 -18.26 5.53 5.60
C GLN A 145 -17.30 6.68 5.31
N TYR A 146 -16.27 6.48 4.48
CA TYR A 146 -15.24 7.47 4.17
C TYR A 146 -15.24 7.82 2.67
N PRO A 147 -16.27 8.52 2.17
CA PRO A 147 -16.47 8.76 0.74
C PRO A 147 -15.30 9.52 0.12
N GLY A 148 -14.85 9.07 -1.05
CA GLY A 148 -13.74 9.69 -1.80
C GLY A 148 -12.33 9.34 -1.29
N MET A 149 -12.19 8.85 -0.05
CA MET A 149 -10.87 8.51 0.49
C MET A 149 -10.38 7.11 0.07
N ILE A 150 -11.27 6.14 0.01
CA ILE A 150 -10.92 4.75 -0.27
C ILE A 150 -11.14 4.45 -1.76
N ARG A 151 -10.16 3.80 -2.41
CA ARG A 151 -10.33 3.27 -3.76
C ARG A 151 -11.52 2.30 -3.78
N HIS A 152 -12.45 2.51 -4.71
CA HIS A 152 -13.61 1.63 -4.90
C HIS A 152 -13.54 0.95 -6.27
N VAL A 153 -13.92 -0.32 -6.32
CA VAL A 153 -13.96 -1.14 -7.53
C VAL A 153 -15.37 -1.69 -7.71
N ALA A 154 -15.98 -1.45 -8.86
CA ALA A 154 -17.26 -2.04 -9.23
C ALA A 154 -17.12 -2.95 -10.47
N THR A 155 -17.81 -4.08 -10.45
CA THR A 155 -17.95 -4.99 -11.57
C THR A 155 -19.37 -4.88 -12.12
N HIS A 156 -19.47 -4.53 -13.40
CA HIS A 156 -20.73 -4.31 -14.10
C HIS A 156 -21.31 -5.62 -14.64
N THR A 157 -22.59 -5.59 -15.01
CA THR A 157 -23.32 -6.77 -15.52
C THR A 157 -22.75 -7.35 -16.81
N ASP A 158 -22.04 -6.54 -17.59
CA ASP A 158 -21.33 -6.95 -18.81
C ASP A 158 -19.93 -7.51 -18.54
N GLY A 159 -19.53 -7.61 -17.26
CA GLY A 159 -18.22 -8.08 -16.81
C GLY A 159 -17.12 -7.00 -16.83
N SER A 160 -17.42 -5.78 -17.30
CA SER A 160 -16.47 -4.67 -17.24
C SER A 160 -16.24 -4.22 -15.80
N VAL A 161 -15.07 -3.62 -15.54
CA VAL A 161 -14.69 -3.12 -14.22
C VAL A 161 -14.48 -1.62 -14.28
N SER A 162 -15.06 -0.89 -13.34
CA SER A 162 -14.74 0.51 -13.07
C SER A 162 -14.00 0.65 -11.75
N ILE A 163 -13.04 1.57 -11.73
CA ILE A 163 -12.23 1.88 -10.55
C ILE A 163 -12.38 3.36 -10.26
N THR A 164 -12.97 3.67 -9.12
CA THR A 164 -12.95 5.02 -8.55
C THR A 164 -11.67 5.16 -7.74
N PRO A 165 -10.75 6.07 -8.10
CA PRO A 165 -9.51 6.24 -7.37
C PRO A 165 -9.75 6.80 -5.97
N GLY A 166 -8.81 6.57 -5.07
CA GLY A 166 -8.76 7.17 -3.74
C GLY A 166 -7.33 7.08 -3.18
N PRO A 167 -6.92 7.99 -2.30
CA PRO A 167 -5.56 8.03 -1.76
C PRO A 167 -5.27 6.87 -0.79
N VAL A 168 -6.28 6.10 -0.40
CA VAL A 168 -6.12 4.89 0.42
C VAL A 168 -6.54 3.67 -0.39
N ILE A 169 -5.62 2.73 -0.55
CA ILE A 169 -5.85 1.42 -1.16
C ILE A 169 -5.82 0.40 -0.02
N VAL A 170 -6.88 -0.40 0.12
CA VAL A 170 -6.95 -1.42 1.17
C VAL A 170 -6.59 -2.79 0.60
N ALA A 171 -5.74 -3.53 1.30
CA ALA A 171 -5.40 -4.92 0.97
C ALA A 171 -5.66 -5.83 2.18
N VAL A 172 -6.50 -6.84 2.01
CA VAL A 172 -6.82 -7.82 3.05
C VAL A 172 -5.77 -8.91 3.08
N SER A 173 -5.15 -9.12 4.24
CA SER A 173 -4.24 -10.23 4.54
C SER A 173 -4.83 -11.17 5.60
N GLY A 174 -4.04 -12.09 6.17
CA GLY A 174 -4.52 -13.06 7.16
C GLY A 174 -5.54 -14.05 6.60
N LYS A 175 -6.66 -14.23 7.30
CA LYS A 175 -7.78 -15.12 6.90
C LYS A 175 -8.64 -14.47 5.79
N ARG A 176 -8.07 -14.35 4.59
CA ARG A 176 -8.68 -13.69 3.41
C ARG A 176 -9.85 -14.52 2.83
N PRO A 177 -11.09 -14.01 2.72
CA PRO A 177 -12.19 -14.72 2.06
C PRO A 177 -12.14 -14.50 0.53
N ILE A 178 -11.14 -15.10 -0.14
CA ILE A 178 -10.79 -14.83 -1.55
C ILE A 178 -11.98 -14.95 -2.51
N GLU A 179 -12.77 -16.01 -2.41
CA GLU A 179 -13.92 -16.25 -3.31
C GLU A 179 -15.00 -15.19 -3.14
N MET A 180 -15.34 -14.86 -1.89
CA MET A 180 -16.31 -13.80 -1.55
C MET A 180 -15.87 -12.45 -2.13
N MET A 181 -14.60 -12.08 -1.96
CA MET A 181 -14.05 -10.83 -2.50
C MET A 181 -13.98 -10.82 -4.03
N THR A 182 -13.70 -11.97 -4.65
CA THR A 182 -13.63 -12.11 -6.11
C THR A 182 -15.01 -11.97 -6.76
N ASN A 183 -16.06 -12.49 -6.11
CA ASN A 183 -17.43 -12.49 -6.62
C ASN A 183 -18.22 -11.21 -6.26
N ALA A 184 -17.62 -10.29 -5.51
CA ALA A 184 -18.28 -9.05 -5.09
C ALA A 184 -18.44 -8.06 -6.25
N VAL A 185 -19.67 -7.59 -6.46
CA VAL A 185 -20.02 -6.59 -7.49
C VAL A 185 -19.49 -5.18 -7.17
N GLY A 186 -19.21 -4.90 -5.91
CA GLY A 186 -18.62 -3.65 -5.43
C GLY A 186 -17.75 -3.93 -4.22
N ARG A 187 -16.57 -3.31 -4.14
CA ARG A 187 -15.63 -3.47 -3.01
C ARG A 187 -14.69 -2.29 -2.86
N TYR A 188 -14.28 -2.04 -1.62
CA TYR A 188 -13.27 -1.06 -1.22
C TYR A 188 -11.90 -1.69 -0.96
N SER A 189 -11.84 -3.02 -0.81
CA SER A 189 -10.59 -3.74 -0.55
C SER A 189 -10.20 -4.71 -1.66
N GLY A 190 -8.89 -4.91 -1.81
CA GLY A 190 -8.27 -5.98 -2.58
C GLY A 190 -7.63 -7.03 -1.67
N ILE A 191 -6.90 -7.97 -2.26
CA ILE A 191 -6.32 -9.14 -1.60
C ILE A 191 -4.79 -8.99 -1.57
N ASP A 192 -4.17 -9.16 -0.41
CA ASP A 192 -2.74 -9.47 -0.32
C ASP A 192 -2.54 -10.94 -0.70
N GLY A 193 -2.05 -11.21 -1.92
CA GLY A 193 -1.79 -12.56 -2.44
C GLY A 193 -0.67 -13.30 -1.70
N ARG A 194 -0.61 -14.63 -1.83
CA ARG A 194 0.48 -15.46 -1.32
C ARG A 194 1.27 -16.14 -2.45
N PHE A 195 2.59 -16.00 -2.40
CA PHE A 195 3.48 -16.79 -3.23
C PHE A 195 3.50 -18.27 -2.80
N PRO A 196 3.50 -19.24 -3.74
CA PRO A 196 3.51 -19.06 -5.20
C PRO A 196 2.13 -18.98 -5.85
N ASP A 197 1.09 -19.52 -5.21
CA ASP A 197 -0.18 -19.83 -5.90
C ASP A 197 -0.89 -18.57 -6.42
N ASP A 198 -1.01 -17.53 -5.60
CA ASP A 198 -1.67 -16.29 -5.99
C ASP A 198 -0.83 -15.49 -7.00
N LEU A 199 0.51 -15.59 -6.93
CA LEU A 199 1.40 -14.99 -7.93
C LEU A 199 1.17 -15.60 -9.31
N ASN A 200 0.91 -16.90 -9.38
CA ASN A 200 0.67 -17.62 -10.62
C ASN A 200 -0.79 -17.54 -11.11
N SER A 201 -1.67 -16.89 -10.34
CA SER A 201 -3.07 -16.69 -10.73
C SER A 201 -3.25 -15.52 -11.69
N ASN A 202 -4.30 -15.57 -12.51
CA ASN A 202 -4.69 -14.52 -13.46
C ASN A 202 -5.52 -13.38 -12.82
N ARG A 203 -5.54 -13.26 -11.49
CA ARG A 203 -6.32 -12.22 -10.81
C ARG A 203 -5.81 -10.82 -11.18
N PRO A 204 -6.67 -9.85 -11.49
CA PRO A 204 -6.22 -8.52 -11.88
C PRO A 204 -5.65 -7.73 -10.68
N ALA A 205 -4.78 -6.75 -10.93
CA ALA A 205 -4.11 -5.98 -9.89
C ALA A 205 -5.07 -5.18 -8.99
N HIS A 206 -6.21 -4.73 -9.51
CA HIS A 206 -7.22 -4.08 -8.66
C HIS A 206 -7.85 -5.04 -7.64
N LEU A 207 -7.95 -6.34 -7.95
CA LEU A 207 -8.37 -7.37 -7.00
C LEU A 207 -7.21 -7.81 -6.11
N MET A 208 -5.99 -7.86 -6.63
CA MET A 208 -4.80 -8.32 -5.91
C MET A 208 -3.66 -7.29 -6.02
N PRO A 209 -3.72 -6.18 -5.27
CA PRO A 209 -2.76 -5.08 -5.41
C PRO A 209 -1.36 -5.43 -4.90
N MET A 210 -1.23 -6.49 -4.11
CA MET A 210 0.05 -6.93 -3.57
C MET A 210 0.12 -8.45 -3.46
N VAL A 211 1.34 -8.99 -3.39
CA VAL A 211 1.62 -10.40 -3.12
C VAL A 211 2.73 -10.49 -2.09
N SER A 212 2.46 -11.19 -1.00
CA SER A 212 3.38 -11.43 0.10
C SER A 212 4.02 -12.82 0.04
N CYS A 213 5.26 -12.92 0.52
CA CYS A 213 5.93 -14.18 0.79
C CYS A 213 6.68 -14.10 2.13
N SER A 214 6.86 -15.22 2.82
CA SER A 214 7.72 -15.23 4.01
C SER A 214 9.19 -15.29 3.60
N PHE A 215 10.04 -14.62 4.36
CA PHE A 215 11.49 -14.67 4.19
C PHE A 215 12.00 -16.11 4.23
N SER A 216 11.52 -16.90 5.19
CA SER A 216 11.88 -18.32 5.34
C SER A 216 11.64 -19.14 4.06
N THR A 217 10.52 -18.91 3.37
CA THR A 217 10.20 -19.59 2.11
C THR A 217 11.18 -19.24 1.01
N LEU A 218 11.47 -17.95 0.81
CA LEU A 218 12.40 -17.51 -0.23
C LEU A 218 13.85 -17.90 0.08
N SER A 219 14.26 -17.83 1.35
CA SER A 219 15.55 -18.31 1.81
C SER A 219 15.74 -19.81 1.59
N ARG A 220 14.72 -20.63 1.88
CA ARG A 220 14.77 -22.06 1.58
C ARG A 220 14.92 -22.30 0.08
N LYS A 221 14.18 -21.55 -0.74
CA LYS A 221 14.28 -21.61 -2.21
C LYS A 221 15.66 -21.15 -2.73
N ALA A 222 16.33 -20.26 -2.00
CA ALA A 222 17.70 -19.83 -2.28
C ALA A 222 18.78 -20.81 -1.77
N GLY A 223 18.42 -21.86 -1.03
CA GLY A 223 19.40 -22.74 -0.39
C GLY A 223 20.12 -22.07 0.81
N GLY A 224 19.46 -21.12 1.47
CA GLY A 224 19.95 -20.44 2.67
C GLY A 224 19.88 -18.90 2.60
N ASN A 225 20.44 -18.24 3.62
CA ASN A 225 20.37 -16.78 3.79
C ASN A 225 21.60 -16.04 3.24
N ARG A 226 22.50 -16.73 2.51
CA ARG A 226 23.66 -16.08 1.88
C ARG A 226 23.16 -15.05 0.86
N VAL A 227 23.65 -13.81 0.96
CA VAL A 227 23.25 -12.67 0.11
C VAL A 227 23.30 -13.02 -1.38
N ASP A 228 24.38 -13.67 -1.84
CA ASP A 228 24.57 -14.05 -3.25
C ASP A 228 23.51 -15.02 -3.77
N ASN A 229 22.99 -15.88 -2.90
CA ASN A 229 21.95 -16.84 -3.25
C ASN A 229 20.56 -16.21 -3.18
N LEU A 230 20.35 -15.36 -2.17
CA LEU A 230 19.05 -14.80 -1.82
C LEU A 230 18.64 -13.66 -2.76
N ARG A 231 19.58 -12.78 -3.14
CA ARG A 231 19.29 -11.63 -4.00
C ARG A 231 18.65 -12.01 -5.35
N PRO A 232 19.14 -13.02 -6.11
CA PRO A 232 18.48 -13.45 -7.34
C PRO A 232 17.07 -14.03 -7.13
N VAL A 233 16.81 -14.71 -6.01
CA VAL A 233 15.48 -15.26 -5.70
C VAL A 233 14.50 -14.15 -5.36
N LEU A 234 14.90 -13.20 -4.51
CA LEU A 234 14.13 -12.00 -4.20
C LEU A 234 13.82 -11.20 -5.46
N ASN A 235 14.83 -10.97 -6.31
CA ASN A 235 14.64 -10.21 -7.55
C ASN A 235 13.67 -10.90 -8.52
N ARG A 236 13.72 -12.23 -8.66
CA ARG A 236 12.75 -12.97 -9.48
C ARG A 236 11.33 -12.84 -8.94
N PHE A 237 11.16 -12.92 -7.62
CA PHE A 237 9.86 -12.73 -6.97
C PHE A 237 9.34 -11.29 -7.17
N ALA A 238 10.17 -10.29 -6.91
CA ALA A 238 9.84 -8.88 -7.09
C ALA A 238 9.46 -8.57 -8.55
N ARG A 239 10.26 -9.05 -9.51
CA ARG A 239 10.01 -8.82 -10.94
C ARG A 239 8.70 -9.47 -11.40
N ALA A 240 8.49 -10.76 -11.08
CA ALA A 240 7.28 -11.46 -11.50
C ALA A 240 5.99 -10.85 -10.91
N THR A 241 6.08 -10.29 -9.70
CA THR A 241 4.96 -9.59 -9.06
C THR A 241 4.73 -8.23 -9.71
N ALA A 242 5.81 -7.46 -9.93
CA ALA A 242 5.75 -6.15 -10.56
C ALA A 242 5.27 -6.23 -12.01
N GLU A 243 5.66 -7.23 -12.80
CA GLU A 243 5.18 -7.43 -14.18
C GLU A 243 3.64 -7.47 -14.24
N GLN A 244 3.00 -8.03 -13.22
CA GLN A 244 1.53 -8.10 -13.06
C GLN A 244 0.89 -6.84 -12.45
N GLY A 245 1.67 -5.76 -12.23
CA GLY A 245 1.17 -4.51 -11.67
C GLY A 245 0.86 -4.56 -10.18
N ARG A 246 1.45 -5.52 -9.46
CA ARG A 246 1.24 -5.78 -8.03
C ARG A 246 2.50 -5.43 -7.23
N LEU A 247 2.36 -5.15 -5.94
CA LEU A 247 3.48 -4.89 -5.02
C LEU A 247 3.99 -6.20 -4.40
N ALA A 248 5.27 -6.52 -4.53
CA ALA A 248 5.89 -7.62 -3.79
C ALA A 248 6.28 -7.19 -2.38
N ARG A 249 5.90 -8.00 -1.38
CA ARG A 249 6.28 -7.86 0.03
C ARG A 249 6.93 -9.14 0.55
N VAL A 250 7.98 -9.02 1.35
CA VAL A 250 8.57 -10.16 2.08
C VAL A 250 8.53 -9.88 3.57
N TRP A 251 7.82 -10.70 4.32
CA TRP A 251 7.67 -10.56 5.78
C TRP A 251 8.57 -11.54 6.55
N GLY A 252 8.77 -11.29 7.84
CA GLY A 252 9.64 -12.10 8.69
C GLY A 252 11.13 -11.94 8.36
N THR A 253 11.51 -10.79 7.80
CA THR A 253 12.90 -10.42 7.48
C THR A 253 13.60 -9.87 8.72
N PRO A 254 14.92 -10.07 8.91
CA PRO A 254 15.65 -9.31 9.92
C PRO A 254 15.49 -7.79 9.70
N ASP A 255 15.16 -7.03 10.74
CA ASP A 255 14.88 -5.59 10.63
C ASP A 255 16.14 -4.75 10.89
N ASN A 256 17.03 -4.69 9.90
CA ASN A 256 18.27 -3.92 9.97
C ASN A 256 18.72 -3.44 8.58
N GLN A 257 19.63 -2.45 8.56
CA GLN A 257 20.11 -1.84 7.31
C GLN A 257 20.73 -2.84 6.31
N SER A 258 21.37 -3.92 6.76
CA SER A 258 21.97 -4.89 5.83
C SER A 258 20.89 -5.64 5.05
N THR A 259 19.79 -6.01 5.73
CA THR A 259 18.63 -6.64 5.09
C THR A 259 17.86 -5.64 4.24
N TRP A 260 17.68 -4.40 4.69
CA TRP A 260 17.04 -3.36 3.87
C TRP A 260 17.82 -3.09 2.58
N ARG A 261 19.16 -3.02 2.63
CA ARG A 261 20.01 -2.92 1.42
C ARG A 261 19.80 -4.10 0.49
N LEU A 262 19.78 -5.34 1.01
CA LEU A 262 19.51 -6.53 0.20
C LEU A 262 18.15 -6.45 -0.51
N MET A 263 17.09 -6.04 0.19
CA MET A 263 15.74 -5.92 -0.40
C MET A 263 15.71 -4.85 -1.51
N ARG A 264 16.36 -3.70 -1.27
CA ARG A 264 16.51 -2.62 -2.25
C ARG A 264 17.31 -3.07 -3.48
N ASP A 265 18.45 -3.73 -3.29
CA ASP A 265 19.29 -4.25 -4.37
C ASP A 265 18.59 -5.36 -5.17
N ALA A 266 17.69 -6.11 -4.53
CA ALA A 266 16.82 -7.08 -5.18
C ALA A 266 15.62 -6.43 -5.91
N ARG A 267 15.44 -5.11 -5.83
CA ARG A 267 14.32 -4.35 -6.41
C ARG A 267 12.95 -4.78 -5.87
N MET A 268 12.89 -5.18 -4.60
CA MET A 268 11.61 -5.40 -3.91
C MET A 268 10.77 -4.11 -3.95
N GLN A 269 9.45 -4.23 -4.14
CA GLN A 269 8.57 -3.06 -4.10
C GLN A 269 8.43 -2.53 -2.67
N LEU A 270 8.24 -3.42 -1.70
CA LEU A 270 8.09 -3.08 -0.28
C LEU A 270 9.21 -3.68 0.58
N ILE A 271 9.79 -2.85 1.45
CA ILE A 271 10.76 -3.25 2.48
C ILE A 271 10.07 -3.19 3.84
N ASN A 272 9.92 -4.33 4.52
CA ASN A 272 9.31 -4.41 5.84
C ASN A 272 10.22 -3.79 6.92
N THR A 273 9.61 -3.08 7.86
CA THR A 273 10.27 -2.61 9.07
C THR A 273 9.29 -2.40 10.22
N ASP A 274 9.76 -2.59 11.45
CA ASP A 274 9.06 -2.16 12.67
C ASP A 274 9.60 -0.79 13.14
N GLN A 275 10.45 -0.12 12.35
CA GLN A 275 11.15 1.12 12.72
C GLN A 275 11.01 2.21 11.65
N PRO A 276 9.80 2.80 11.46
CA PRO A 276 9.53 3.74 10.37
C PRO A 276 10.52 4.92 10.29
N ASP A 277 10.83 5.53 11.43
CA ASP A 277 11.75 6.67 11.51
C ASP A 277 13.15 6.33 10.98
N LYS A 278 13.66 5.12 11.25
CA LYS A 278 14.99 4.68 10.78
C LYS A 278 14.99 4.29 9.31
N MET A 279 13.88 3.72 8.83
CA MET A 279 13.72 3.37 7.43
C MET A 279 13.64 4.63 6.57
N LYS A 280 12.99 5.71 7.03
CA LYS A 280 13.02 7.01 6.37
C LYS A 280 14.46 7.44 6.07
N SER A 281 15.31 7.50 7.10
CA SER A 281 16.73 7.86 6.95
C SER A 281 17.55 6.89 6.09
N PHE A 282 17.05 5.69 5.82
CA PHE A 282 17.71 4.72 4.95
C PHE A 282 17.31 4.86 3.47
N LEU A 283 16.08 5.33 3.22
CA LEU A 283 15.53 5.52 1.87
C LEU A 283 15.89 6.88 1.27
N GLU A 284 16.15 7.89 2.11
CA GLU A 284 16.78 9.17 1.75
C GLU A 284 18.26 9.00 1.34
#